data_AF-X1V3X6-F1
#
_entry.id   AF-X1V3X6-F1
#
_cell.length_a   1.000
_cell.length_b   1.000
_cell.length_c   1.000
_cell.angle_alpha   90.00
_cell.angle_beta   90.00
_cell.angle_gamma   90.00
#
_symmetry.space_group_name_H-M   'P 1'
#
loop_
_entity.id
_entity.type
_entity.pdbx_description
1 polymer ?
#
loop_
_entity_poly.entity_id
_entity_poly.type
_entity_poly.pdbx_seq_one_letter_code
_entity_poly.pdbx_strand_id
1 'polypeptide(L)' 'AKKFFHDKVKLILPITAQIELERKNDLVPSLVISPEMVYCPSNAIEIRLGSYLIEGEQDSKFGQFRENDEIYLKFKYSF' A
#
# COMPACT_ATOMS: atom_id res chain seq x y z
N ALA A 1 -24.32 20.37 5.71
CA ALA A 1 -23.08 19.57 5.76
C ALA A 1 -22.27 19.83 4.49
N LYS A 2 -21.04 20.34 4.63
CA LYS A 2 -20.21 20.87 3.53
C LYS A 2 -19.52 19.69 2.81
N LYS A 3 -19.88 19.43 1.55
CA LYS A 3 -19.28 18.40 0.66
C LYS A 3 -17.83 18.76 0.34
N PHE A 4 -16.85 18.16 1.02
CA PHE A 4 -15.43 18.54 0.89
C PHE A 4 -14.56 17.70 -0.08
N PHE A 5 -15.05 16.59 -0.65
CA PHE A 5 -14.20 15.63 -1.39
C PHE A 5 -14.72 15.26 -2.79
N HIS A 6 -15.25 16.23 -3.55
CA HIS A 6 -15.76 16.00 -4.91
C HIS A 6 -14.67 15.51 -5.87
N ASP A 7 -14.83 14.28 -6.40
CA ASP A 7 -14.23 13.63 -7.59
C ASP A 7 -12.70 13.55 -7.75
N LYS A 8 -11.94 14.47 -7.17
CA LYS A 8 -10.50 14.62 -7.43
C LYS A 8 -9.62 13.81 -6.48
N VAL A 9 -10.16 13.38 -5.34
CA VAL A 9 -9.42 12.58 -4.34
C VAL A 9 -9.97 11.17 -4.36
N LYS A 10 -9.07 10.19 -4.47
CA LYS A 10 -9.38 8.76 -4.38
C LYS A 10 -8.56 8.14 -3.27
N LEU A 11 -9.20 7.34 -2.44
CA LEU A 11 -8.52 6.49 -1.46
C LEU A 11 -8.47 5.08 -2.02
N ILE A 12 -7.28 4.52 -2.07
CA ILE A 12 -7.00 3.15 -2.51
C ILE A 12 -6.40 2.43 -1.31
N LEU A 13 -6.91 1.24 -1.00
CA LEU A 13 -6.44 0.44 0.13
C LEU A 13 -6.15 -0.99 -0.36
N PRO A 14 -5.02 -1.18 -1.07
CA PRO A 14 -4.54 -2.50 -1.45
C PRO A 14 -4.14 -3.27 -0.20
N ILE A 15 -4.61 -4.51 -0.13
CA ILE A 15 -4.24 -5.47 0.91
C ILE A 15 -3.79 -6.72 0.18
N THR A 16 -2.58 -7.16 0.48
CA THR A 16 -2.00 -8.38 -0.07
C THR A 16 -1.71 -9.32 1.07
N ALA A 17 -2.38 -10.46 1.12
CA ALA A 17 -2.12 -11.51 2.09
C ALA A 17 -1.45 -12.69 1.39
N GLN A 18 -0.45 -13.28 2.03
CA GLN A 18 0.23 -14.48 1.56
C GLN A 18 0.33 -15.47 2.72
N ILE A 19 0.07 -16.74 2.41
CA ILE A 19 0.20 -17.83 3.36
C ILE A 19 1.23 -18.78 2.76
N GLU A 20 2.26 -19.08 3.54
CA GLU A 20 3.32 -19.98 3.13
C GLU A 20 3.28 -21.26 3.96
N LEU A 21 3.57 -22.37 3.30
CA LEU A 21 3.68 -23.67 3.94
C LEU A 21 5.16 -23.98 4.14
N GLU A 22 5.61 -23.95 5.38
CA GLU A 22 6.98 -24.35 5.70
C GLU A 22 7.13 -25.87 5.75
N ARG A 23 8.37 -26.34 5.52
CA ARG A 23 8.76 -27.76 5.54
C ARG A 23 8.44 -28.47 6.86
N LYS A 24 8.21 -27.72 7.95
CA LYS A 24 7.87 -28.22 9.29
C LYS A 24 6.36 -28.31 9.57
N ASN A 25 5.50 -28.15 8.57
CA ASN A 25 4.04 -28.02 8.70
C ASN A 25 3.57 -26.76 9.46
N ASP A 26 4.44 -25.77 9.68
CA ASP A 26 4.00 -24.46 10.15
C ASP A 26 3.46 -23.63 8.98
N LEU A 27 2.32 -22.99 9.24
CA LEU A 27 1.72 -22.01 8.34
C LEU A 27 2.23 -20.65 8.78
N VAL A 28 2.96 -19.98 7.89
CA VAL A 28 3.52 -18.66 8.18
C VAL A 28 2.73 -17.62 7.39
N PRO A 29 1.79 -16.89 8.04
CA PRO A 29 1.03 -15.86 7.37
C PRO A 29 1.84 -14.57 7.27
N SER A 30 1.66 -13.86 6.16
CA SER A 30 2.20 -12.52 5.98
C SER A 30 1.23 -11.62 5.23
N LEU A 31 1.29 -10.32 5.52
CA LEU A 31 0.33 -9.32 5.12
C LEU A 31 1.06 -8.04 4.73
N VAL A 32 0.66 -7.44 3.62
CA VAL A 32 1.09 -6.12 3.20
C VAL A 32 -0.13 -5.25 2.99
N ILE A 33 -0.17 -4.12 3.66
CA ILE A 33 -1.21 -3.09 3.50
C ILE A 33 -0.54 -1.88 2.89
N SER A 34 -1.09 -1.37 1.78
CA SER A 34 -0.45 -0.27 1.04
C SER A 34 -1.36 0.94 0.83
N PRO A 35 -1.85 1.58 1.91
CA PRO A 35 -2.85 2.63 1.79
C PRO A 35 -2.30 3.78 0.94
N GLU A 36 -3.13 4.27 0.01
CA GLU A 36 -2.74 5.31 -0.93
C GLU A 36 -3.87 6.33 -1.12
N MET A 37 -3.51 7.60 -1.01
CA MET A 37 -4.36 8.73 -1.35
C MET A 37 -3.87 9.32 -2.68
N VAL A 38 -4.77 9.34 -3.66
CA VAL A 38 -4.52 9.89 -5.00
C VAL A 38 -5.31 11.18 -5.16
N TYR A 39 -4.63 12.26 -5.53
CA TYR A 39 -5.24 13.54 -5.85
C TYR A 39 -4.95 13.94 -7.31
N CYS A 40 -6.01 14.13 -8.09
CA CYS A 40 -5.97 14.55 -9.48
C CYS A 40 -6.54 15.98 -9.62
N PRO A 41 -5.73 17.04 -9.46
CA PRO A 41 -6.21 18.41 -9.65
C PRO A 41 -6.66 18.69 -11.09
N SER A 42 -6.02 18.03 -12.08
CA SER A 42 -6.33 18.06 -13.51
C SER A 42 -6.13 16.67 -14.14
N ASN A 43 -6.48 16.48 -15.41
CA ASN A 43 -6.24 15.22 -16.14
C ASN A 43 -4.75 14.96 -16.42
N ALA A 44 -3.92 16.00 -16.36
CA ALA A 44 -2.49 15.93 -16.64
C ALA A 44 -1.64 15.70 -15.37
N ILE A 45 -2.19 15.95 -14.18
CA ILE A 45 -1.45 15.93 -12.91
C ILE A 45 -2.07 14.88 -11.98
N GLU A 46 -1.25 13.98 -11.47
CA GLU A 46 -1.61 13.02 -10.43
C GLU A 46 -0.58 13.10 -9.30
N ILE A 47 -1.08 13.24 -8.08
CA ILE A 47 -0.29 13.27 -6.85
C ILE A 47 -0.71 12.07 -6.01
N ARG A 48 0.23 11.22 -5.62
CA ARG A 48 -0.04 10.04 -4.78
C ARG A 48 0.77 10.12 -3.51
N LEU A 49 0.11 10.06 -2.36
CA LEU A 49 0.73 9.83 -1.08
C LEU A 49 0.36 8.41 -0.66
N GLY A 50 1.34 7.54 -0.49
CA GLY A 50 1.08 6.18 -0.06
C GLY A 50 2.08 5.70 0.97
N SER A 51 1.80 4.53 1.53
CA SER A 51 2.75 3.82 2.37
C SER A 51 2.74 2.34 2.07
N TYR A 52 3.80 1.65 2.45
CA TYR A 52 3.86 0.20 2.54
C TYR A 52 3.96 -0.15 4.02
N LEU A 53 3.02 -0.95 4.52
CA LEU A 53 3.02 -1.50 5.87
C LEU A 53 3.07 -3.01 5.72
N ILE A 54 4.17 -3.60 6.15
CA ILE A 54 4.46 -5.02 6.01
C ILE A 54 4.37 -5.65 7.38
N GLU A 55 3.58 -6.71 7.52
CA GLU A 55 3.38 -7.45 8.76
C GLU A 55 3.55 -8.94 8.47
N GLY A 56 4.35 -9.65 9.26
CA GLY A 56 4.59 -11.08 9.05
C GLY A 56 5.72 -11.58 9.93
N GLU A 57 5.80 -12.89 10.10
CA GLU A 57 6.92 -13.52 10.81
C GLU A 57 8.21 -13.42 9.98
N GLN A 58 9.37 -13.37 10.64
CA GLN A 58 10.67 -13.17 9.96
C GLN A 58 10.97 -14.24 8.91
N ASP A 59 10.47 -15.47 9.09
CA ASP A 59 10.66 -16.59 8.15
C ASP A 59 9.70 -16.55 6.95
N SER A 60 8.75 -15.61 6.91
CA SER A 60 7.89 -15.38 5.72
C SER A 60 8.54 -14.47 4.68
N LYS A 61 8.14 -14.62 3.41
CA LYS A 61 8.59 -13.83 2.26
C LYS A 61 8.37 -12.34 2.42
N PHE A 62 7.30 -11.91 3.08
CA PHE A 62 7.07 -10.50 3.34
C PHE A 62 7.63 -10.08 4.70
N GLY A 63 7.61 -10.92 5.73
CA GLY A 63 8.15 -10.57 7.05
C GLY A 63 9.67 -10.36 7.06
N GLN A 64 10.43 -10.98 6.15
CA GLN A 64 11.83 -10.62 5.89
C GLN A 64 12.03 -9.17 5.41
N PHE A 65 10.97 -8.51 4.94
CA PHE A 65 10.95 -7.11 4.52
C PHE A 65 10.21 -6.20 5.51
N ARG A 66 9.93 -6.65 6.74
CA ARG A 66 9.20 -5.86 7.74
C ARG A 66 9.87 -4.51 8.08
N GLU A 67 11.18 -4.42 7.90
CA GLU A 67 11.93 -3.16 8.11
C GLU A 67 11.81 -2.18 6.92
N ASN A 68 11.19 -2.60 5.81
CA ASN A 68 11.01 -1.79 4.61
C ASN A 68 9.66 -1.06 4.58
N ASP A 69 9.06 -0.83 5.76
CA ASP A 69 7.93 0.07 5.86
C ASP A 69 8.34 1.45 5.36
N GLU A 70 7.62 1.96 4.35
CA GLU A 70 7.99 3.19 3.65
C GLU A 70 6.77 4.07 3.46
N ILE A 71 6.96 5.39 3.59
CA ILE A 71 5.99 6.40 3.17
C ILE A 71 6.56 7.09 1.93
N TYR A 72 5.77 7.17 0.86
CA TYR A 72 6.21 7.76 -0.40
C TYR A 72 5.24 8.84 -0.88
N LEU A 73 5.80 9.83 -1.58
CA LEU A 73 5.06 10.86 -2.28
C LEU A 73 5.48 10.87 -3.76
N LYS A 74 4.53 10.64 -4.65
CA LYS A 74 4.75 10.55 -6.10
C LYS A 74 3.99 11.64 -6.84
N PHE A 75 4.69 12.32 -7.74
CA PHE A 75 4.11 13.29 -8.67
C PHE A 75 4.22 12.74 -10.10
N LYS A 76 3.11 12.70 -10.81
CA LYS A 76 3.05 12.30 -12.22
C LYS A 76 2.44 13.44 -13.04
N TYR A 77 3.14 13.79 -14.10
CA TYR A 77 2.67 14.72 -15.13
C TYR A 77 2.57 14.00 -16.47
N SER A 78 1.48 14.18 -17.21
CA SER A 78 1.26 13.58 -18.55
C SER A 78 0.99 14.70 -19.56
N PHE A 79 1.75 14.71 -20.67
CA PHE A 79 1.63 15.69 -21.75
C PHE A 79 0.94 15.10 -22.98
#